data_AF-A0A7X6ID65-F1
#
_entry.id   AF-A0A7X6ID65-F1
#
_cell.length_a   1.000
_cell.length_b   1.000
_cell.length_c   1.000
_cell.angle_alpha   90.00
_cell.angle_beta   90.00
_cell.angle_gamma   90.00
#
_symmetry.space_group_name_H-M   'P 1'
#
loop_
_entity.id
_entity.type
_entity.pdbx_description
1 polymer ?
#
loop_
_entity_poly.entity_id
_entity_poly.type
_entity_poly.pdbx_seq_one_letter_code
_entity_poly.pdbx_strand_id
1 'polypeptide(L)'
;MHRIPDQERSSAADLLVVLLQERKRREAADALTPTMDRHFRELCSLLLWKYSEASGKYQGCRYWSVGALASKKKHGRIVTSKLKYEGEALRHEHLYPRASQIAALFALSNPSVEVVQGRLQELNIGVVVTEAEHRLLPKEGNAEKPWTRYELAGVRCEPQNDAQHQDEADKATHG
;
A
#
# COMPACT_ATOMS: atom_id res chain seq x y z
N MET A 1 2.33 -11.91 -20.42
CA MET A 1 1.12 -11.09 -20.26
C MET A 1 1.54 -9.78 -19.62
N HIS A 2 1.37 -8.64 -20.32
CA HIS A 2 1.77 -7.33 -19.80
C HIS A 2 0.73 -6.88 -18.76
N ARG A 3 1.18 -6.50 -17.55
CA ARG A 3 0.27 -5.98 -16.52
C ARG A 3 -0.07 -4.53 -16.82
N ILE A 4 -1.34 -4.18 -16.80
CA ILE A 4 -1.81 -2.80 -16.94
C ILE A 4 -2.21 -2.33 -15.54
N PRO A 5 -1.45 -1.42 -14.89
CA PRO A 5 -1.67 -1.05 -13.48
C PRO A 5 -3.10 -0.61 -13.15
N ASP A 6 -3.75 0.12 -14.05
CA ASP A 6 -5.11 0.60 -13.81
C ASP A 6 -6.15 -0.52 -13.87
N GLN A 7 -5.92 -1.55 -14.69
CA GLN A 7 -6.77 -2.75 -14.70
C GLN A 7 -6.59 -3.56 -13.41
N GLU A 8 -5.37 -3.68 -12.89
CA GLU A 8 -5.09 -4.33 -11.61
C GLU A 8 -5.77 -3.58 -10.45
N ARG A 9 -5.69 -2.24 -10.42
CA ARG A 9 -6.38 -1.40 -9.43
C ARG A 9 -7.90 -1.54 -9.51
N SER A 10 -8.47 -1.48 -10.71
CA SER A 10 -9.91 -1.63 -10.92
C SER A 10 -10.38 -2.99 -10.42
N SER A 11 -9.71 -4.06 -10.87
CA SER A 11 -10.03 -5.43 -10.46
C SER A 11 -9.94 -5.63 -8.95
N ALA A 12 -8.90 -5.10 -8.29
CA ALA A 12 -8.77 -5.19 -6.85
C ALA A 12 -9.90 -4.44 -6.11
N ALA A 13 -10.32 -3.29 -6.61
CA ALA A 13 -11.44 -2.53 -6.04
C ALA A 13 -12.78 -3.25 -6.24
N ASP A 14 -13.03 -3.81 -7.42
CA ASP A 14 -14.25 -4.56 -7.71
C ASP A 14 -14.38 -5.80 -6.81
N LEU A 15 -13.28 -6.56 -6.67
CA LEU A 15 -13.23 -7.70 -5.76
C LEU A 15 -13.40 -7.31 -4.29
N LEU A 16 -12.90 -6.13 -3.88
CA LEU A 16 -13.15 -5.60 -2.54
C LEU A 16 -14.63 -5.34 -2.32
N VAL A 17 -15.34 -4.76 -3.29
CA VAL A 17 -16.79 -4.53 -3.17
C VAL A 17 -17.54 -5.84 -2.97
N VAL A 18 -17.26 -6.85 -3.80
CA VAL A 18 -17.87 -8.18 -3.67
C VAL A 18 -17.61 -8.77 -2.28
N LEU A 19 -16.37 -8.70 -1.81
CA LEU A 19 -15.97 -9.19 -0.49
C LEU A 19 -16.73 -8.49 0.64
N LEU A 20 -16.85 -7.15 0.58
CA LEU A 20 -17.53 -6.34 1.59
C LEU A 20 -19.03 -6.59 1.61
N GLN A 21 -19.66 -6.70 0.44
CA GLN A 21 -21.08 -7.02 0.30
C GLN A 21 -21.39 -8.41 0.87
N GLU A 22 -20.57 -9.41 0.56
CA GLU A 22 -20.76 -10.77 1.07
C GLU A 22 -20.57 -10.84 2.60
N ARG A 23 -19.56 -10.14 3.16
CA ARG A 23 -19.39 -10.05 4.62
C ARG A 23 -20.64 -9.49 5.28
N LYS A 24 -21.17 -8.38 4.76
CA LYS A 24 -22.40 -7.74 5.25
C LYS A 24 -23.61 -8.63 5.17
N ARG A 25 -23.79 -9.31 4.03
CA ARG A 25 -24.91 -10.24 3.84
C ARG A 25 -24.89 -11.33 4.90
N ARG A 26 -23.71 -11.84 5.27
CA ARG A 26 -23.58 -12.85 6.34
C ARG A 26 -23.77 -12.28 7.73
N GLU A 27 -23.27 -11.06 7.99
CA GLU A 27 -23.51 -10.36 9.26
C GLU A 27 -25.00 -10.11 9.48
N ALA A 28 -25.73 -9.64 8.47
CA ALA A 28 -27.17 -9.42 8.52
C ALA A 28 -27.99 -10.71 8.68
N ALA A 29 -27.45 -11.84 8.22
CA ALA A 29 -28.08 -13.15 8.36
C ALA A 29 -27.64 -13.90 9.62
N ASP A 30 -26.90 -13.27 10.54
CA ASP A 30 -26.30 -13.88 11.73
C ASP A 30 -25.47 -15.15 11.41
N ALA A 31 -24.84 -15.16 10.23
CA ALA A 31 -24.08 -16.28 9.68
C ALA A 31 -22.57 -15.99 9.57
N LEU A 32 -22.12 -14.86 10.14
CA LEU A 32 -20.71 -14.46 10.15
C LEU A 32 -20.01 -15.06 11.38
N THR A 33 -19.25 -16.13 11.17
CA THR A 33 -18.44 -16.72 12.25
C THR A 33 -17.12 -15.96 12.45
N PRO A 34 -16.47 -16.06 13.64
CA PRO A 34 -15.16 -15.46 13.88
C PRO A 34 -14.08 -15.91 12.89
N THR A 35 -14.08 -17.20 12.50
CA THR A 35 -13.16 -17.74 11.50
C THR A 35 -13.37 -17.09 10.14
N MET A 36 -14.62 -16.87 9.75
CA MET A 36 -14.94 -16.19 8.50
C MET A 36 -14.54 -14.73 8.54
N ASP A 37 -14.82 -14.00 9.62
CA ASP A 37 -14.39 -12.60 9.77
C ASP A 37 -12.87 -12.46 9.64
N ARG A 38 -12.11 -13.40 10.22
CA ARG A 38 -10.64 -13.47 10.03
C ARG A 38 -10.27 -13.64 8.55
N HIS A 39 -10.90 -14.57 7.82
CA HIS A 39 -10.62 -14.78 6.39
C HIS A 39 -11.01 -13.55 5.54
N PHE A 40 -12.13 -12.88 5.86
CA PHE A 40 -12.49 -11.62 5.20
C PHE A 40 -11.41 -10.56 5.40
N ARG A 41 -10.85 -10.43 6.62
CA ARG A 41 -9.77 -9.46 6.90
C ARG A 41 -8.51 -9.79 6.11
N GLU A 42 -8.14 -11.07 6.01
CA GLU A 42 -6.97 -11.53 5.25
C GLU A 42 -7.13 -11.26 3.75
N LEU A 43 -8.29 -11.58 3.18
CA LEU A 43 -8.62 -11.30 1.78
C LEU A 43 -8.65 -9.80 1.49
N CYS A 44 -9.28 -9.01 2.36
CA CYS A 44 -9.30 -7.56 2.23
C CYS A 44 -7.87 -7.00 2.27
N SER A 45 -7.05 -7.46 3.21
CA SER A 45 -5.63 -7.12 3.32
C SER A 45 -4.87 -7.44 2.03
N LEU A 46 -5.09 -8.61 1.42
CA LEU A 46 -4.46 -9.01 0.16
C LEU A 46 -4.84 -8.06 -0.98
N LEU A 47 -6.13 -7.71 -1.11
CA LEU A 47 -6.60 -6.83 -2.16
C LEU A 47 -6.06 -5.39 -2.01
N LEU A 48 -5.90 -4.90 -0.78
CA LEU A 48 -5.23 -3.61 -0.52
C LEU A 48 -3.79 -3.62 -1.05
N TRP A 49 -3.04 -4.71 -0.84
CA TRP A 49 -1.69 -4.86 -1.42
C TRP A 49 -1.72 -4.89 -2.95
N LYS A 50 -2.65 -5.64 -3.55
CA LYS A 50 -2.75 -5.71 -5.02
C LYS A 50 -3.01 -4.34 -5.63
N TYR A 51 -3.85 -3.55 -4.97
CA TYR A 51 -4.14 -2.19 -5.40
C TYR A 51 -2.90 -1.27 -5.29
N SER A 52 -2.24 -1.22 -4.12
CA SER A 52 -1.11 -0.30 -3.88
C SER A 52 0.17 -0.71 -4.61
N GLU A 53 0.37 -2.00 -4.91
CA GLU A 53 1.52 -2.52 -5.65
C GLU A 53 1.28 -2.63 -7.17
N ALA A 54 0.15 -2.13 -7.69
CA ALA A 54 -0.24 -2.29 -9.11
C ALA A 54 0.79 -1.73 -10.11
N SER A 55 1.44 -0.62 -9.77
CA SER A 55 2.54 -0.04 -10.57
C SER A 55 3.92 -0.63 -10.24
N GLY A 56 3.99 -1.61 -9.35
CA GLY A 56 5.21 -2.21 -8.83
C GLY A 56 5.46 -1.89 -7.36
N LYS A 57 5.87 -2.92 -6.60
CA LYS A 57 6.00 -2.85 -5.13
C LYS A 57 6.93 -1.76 -4.59
N TYR A 58 8.03 -1.46 -5.26
CA TYR A 58 8.97 -0.42 -4.79
C TYR A 58 9.12 0.68 -5.83
N GLN A 59 9.58 0.32 -7.03
CA GLN A 59 9.78 1.28 -8.13
C GLN A 59 8.48 1.94 -8.59
N GLY A 60 7.32 1.31 -8.37
CA GLY A 60 6.00 1.88 -8.66
C GLY A 60 5.42 2.73 -7.54
N CYS A 61 6.10 2.85 -6.40
CA CYS A 61 5.64 3.72 -5.32
C CYS A 61 6.01 5.16 -5.62
N ARG A 62 4.99 6.01 -5.63
CA ARG A 62 5.15 7.45 -5.83
C ARG A 62 5.96 8.11 -4.73
N TYR A 63 5.90 7.62 -3.49
CA TYR A 63 6.51 8.26 -2.33
C TYR A 63 7.57 7.39 -1.69
N TRP A 64 8.69 8.01 -1.33
CA TRP A 64 9.81 7.36 -0.64
C TRP A 64 10.26 8.24 0.52
N SER A 65 10.60 7.65 1.66
CA SER A 65 11.28 8.39 2.73
C SER A 65 12.67 8.81 2.29
N VAL A 66 13.17 9.90 2.87
CA VAL A 66 14.56 10.34 2.69
C VAL A 66 15.53 9.22 3.10
N GLY A 67 15.25 8.48 4.16
CA GLY A 67 16.04 7.32 4.58
C GLY A 67 16.04 6.19 3.55
N ALA A 68 14.90 5.89 2.93
CA ALA A 68 14.79 4.87 1.89
C ALA A 68 15.57 5.25 0.63
N LEU A 69 15.50 6.51 0.21
CA LEU A 69 16.27 7.04 -0.92
C LEU A 69 17.78 6.97 -0.64
N ALA A 70 18.21 7.36 0.57
CA ALA A 70 19.60 7.25 1.00
C ALA A 70 20.09 5.79 1.00
N SER A 71 19.28 4.86 1.52
CA SER A 71 19.58 3.42 1.48
C SER A 71 19.72 2.90 0.05
N LYS A 72 18.77 3.22 -0.83
CA LYS A 72 18.83 2.84 -2.26
C LYS A 72 20.10 3.37 -2.92
N LYS A 73 20.46 4.64 -2.69
CA LYS A 73 21.67 5.27 -3.24
C LYS A 73 22.94 4.60 -2.72
N LYS A 74 23.02 4.38 -1.40
CA LYS A 74 24.17 3.74 -0.75
C LYS A 74 24.46 2.35 -1.31
N HIS A 75 23.41 1.55 -1.54
CA HIS A 75 23.53 0.16 -1.98
C HIS A 75 23.46 -0.04 -3.50
N GLY A 76 23.15 1.02 -4.26
CA GLY A 76 22.94 0.98 -5.71
C GLY A 76 21.74 0.12 -6.15
N ARG A 77 20.89 -0.33 -5.22
CA ARG A 77 19.78 -1.25 -5.49
C ARG A 77 18.74 -1.25 -4.37
N ILE A 78 17.59 -1.87 -4.65
CA ILE A 78 16.58 -2.17 -3.63
C ILE A 78 17.09 -3.31 -2.74
N VAL A 79 17.29 -3.00 -1.45
CA VAL A 79 17.67 -3.97 -0.42
C VAL A 79 16.47 -4.28 0.46
N THR A 80 16.06 -5.54 0.60
CA THR A 80 14.82 -5.91 1.31
C THR A 80 15.03 -6.89 2.46
N SER A 81 16.24 -7.46 2.60
CA SER A 81 16.55 -8.44 3.64
C SER A 81 16.97 -7.76 4.94
N LYS A 82 16.14 -7.92 5.98
CA LYS A 82 16.42 -7.38 7.32
C LYS A 82 17.65 -8.00 7.98
N LEU A 83 17.95 -9.27 7.69
CA LEU A 83 19.10 -9.98 8.26
C LEU A 83 20.44 -9.42 7.80
N LYS A 84 20.47 -8.84 6.59
CA LYS A 84 21.69 -8.33 5.96
C LYS A 84 21.86 -6.82 6.12
N TYR A 85 20.77 -6.07 6.10
CA TYR A 85 20.77 -4.61 6.05
C TYR A 85 20.00 -4.05 7.24
N GLU A 86 20.36 -4.50 8.45
CA GLU A 86 19.66 -4.21 9.70
C GLU A 86 19.23 -2.73 9.80
N GLY A 87 17.92 -2.48 9.77
CA GLY A 87 17.33 -1.13 9.76
C GLY A 87 17.24 -0.46 8.39
N GLU A 88 18.21 -0.65 7.49
CA GLU A 88 18.28 -0.04 6.15
C GLU A 88 17.46 -0.77 5.06
N ALA A 89 17.01 -2.00 5.35
CA ALA A 89 16.17 -2.77 4.45
C ALA A 89 14.86 -2.02 4.14
N LEU A 90 14.52 -1.91 2.86
CA LEU A 90 13.34 -1.23 2.38
C LEU A 90 12.07 -2.05 2.64
N ARG A 91 11.00 -1.34 2.97
CA ARG A 91 9.64 -1.85 3.09
C ARG A 91 8.69 -1.01 2.24
N HIS A 92 7.76 -1.70 1.60
CA HIS A 92 6.52 -1.07 1.17
C HIS A 92 5.61 -0.96 2.39
N GLU A 93 5.20 0.25 2.68
CA GLU A 93 4.24 0.62 3.72
C GLU A 93 3.07 1.36 3.07
N HIS A 94 1.91 1.36 3.73
CA HIS A 94 0.78 2.18 3.29
C HIS A 94 0.84 3.54 3.96
N LEU A 95 0.41 4.58 3.26
CA LEU A 95 0.24 5.91 3.83
C LEU A 95 -0.70 5.84 5.04
N TYR A 96 -1.92 5.36 4.82
CA TYR A 96 -2.86 5.07 5.90
C TYR A 96 -2.74 3.60 6.36
N PRO A 97 -2.70 3.29 7.67
CA PRO A 97 -2.49 1.92 8.15
C PRO A 97 -3.54 0.96 7.61
N ARG A 98 -3.11 -0.18 7.05
CA ARG A 98 -4.02 -1.19 6.50
C ARG A 98 -5.06 -1.68 7.50
N ALA A 99 -4.69 -1.85 8.76
CA ALA A 99 -5.64 -2.30 9.79
C ALA A 99 -6.79 -1.30 9.96
N SER A 100 -6.46 0.00 10.01
CA SER A 100 -7.44 1.09 10.06
C SER A 100 -8.26 1.17 8.77
N GLN A 101 -7.64 0.94 7.60
CA GLN A 101 -8.34 0.91 6.31
C GLN A 101 -9.36 -0.24 6.24
N ILE A 102 -8.97 -1.45 6.67
CA ILE A 102 -9.86 -2.62 6.71
C ILE A 102 -11.05 -2.36 7.64
N ALA A 103 -10.80 -1.82 8.83
CA ALA A 103 -11.87 -1.46 9.77
C ALA A 103 -12.85 -0.45 9.15
N ALA A 104 -12.34 0.60 8.50
CA ALA A 104 -13.17 1.61 7.86
C ALA A 104 -13.97 1.05 6.66
N LEU A 105 -13.38 0.16 5.85
CA LEU A 105 -14.06 -0.51 4.75
C LEU A 105 -15.18 -1.43 5.24
N PHE A 106 -14.94 -2.17 6.32
CA PHE A 106 -15.94 -3.06 6.92
C PHE A 106 -17.10 -2.30 7.54
N ALA A 107 -16.85 -1.07 7.99
CA ALA A 107 -17.85 -0.17 8.58
C ALA A 107 -18.70 0.60 7.55
N LEU A 108 -18.35 0.60 6.26
CA LEU A 108 -19.18 1.22 5.20
C LEU A 108 -20.61 0.67 5.29
N SER A 109 -21.66 1.48 5.15
CA SER A 109 -23.04 0.97 5.15
C SER A 109 -23.39 0.28 3.83
N ASN A 110 -23.05 0.94 2.72
CA ASN A 110 -23.30 0.48 1.35
C ASN A 110 -22.00 0.54 0.51
N PRO A 111 -21.21 -0.54 0.45
CA PRO A 111 -20.01 -0.58 -0.37
C PRO A 111 -20.38 -0.64 -1.86
N SER A 112 -19.96 0.40 -2.61
CA SER A 112 -20.01 0.47 -4.07
C SER A 112 -18.59 0.63 -4.64
N VAL A 113 -18.43 0.36 -5.94
CA VAL A 113 -17.14 0.52 -6.64
C VAL A 113 -16.62 1.94 -6.50
N GLU A 114 -17.48 2.94 -6.73
CA GLU A 114 -17.12 4.36 -6.61
C GLU A 114 -16.62 4.72 -5.20
N VAL A 115 -17.36 4.32 -4.15
CA VAL A 115 -17.00 4.62 -2.76
C VAL A 115 -15.70 3.95 -2.37
N VAL A 116 -15.51 2.67 -2.75
CA VAL A 116 -14.29 1.93 -2.46
C VAL A 116 -13.12 2.51 -3.23
N GLN A 117 -13.26 2.75 -4.53
CA GLN A 117 -12.19 3.31 -5.36
C GLN A 117 -11.74 4.68 -4.87
N GLY A 118 -12.66 5.60 -4.56
CA GLY A 118 -12.32 6.92 -4.02
C GLY A 118 -11.50 6.81 -2.72
N ARG A 119 -11.95 5.97 -1.79
CA ARG A 119 -11.20 5.71 -0.54
C ARG A 119 -9.82 5.11 -0.77
N LEU A 120 -9.67 4.20 -1.75
CA LEU A 120 -8.37 3.59 -2.04
C LEU A 120 -7.42 4.59 -2.71
N GLN A 121 -7.92 5.45 -3.60
CA GLN A 121 -7.14 6.49 -4.25
C GLN A 121 -6.58 7.50 -3.23
N GLU A 122 -7.38 7.86 -2.22
CA GLU A 122 -6.99 8.82 -1.19
C GLU A 122 -6.07 8.22 -0.12
N LEU A 123 -6.36 6.99 0.34
CA LEU A 123 -5.75 6.46 1.57
C LEU A 123 -4.84 5.25 1.34
N ASN A 124 -5.09 4.44 0.29
CA ASN A 124 -4.35 3.21 0.01
C ASN A 124 -3.12 3.46 -0.87
N ILE A 125 -2.37 4.51 -0.54
CA ILE A 125 -1.18 4.95 -1.25
C ILE A 125 0.05 4.20 -0.71
N GLY A 126 0.85 3.62 -1.60
CA GLY A 126 2.12 2.98 -1.24
C GLY A 126 3.23 4.00 -0.99
N VAL A 127 3.99 3.78 0.09
CA VAL A 127 5.16 4.56 0.50
C VAL A 127 6.31 3.61 0.77
N VAL A 128 7.50 3.92 0.25
CA VAL A 128 8.70 3.15 0.58
C VAL A 128 9.41 3.80 1.75
N VAL A 129 9.65 3.01 2.79
CA VAL A 129 10.40 3.40 3.98
C VAL A 129 11.49 2.38 4.28
N THR A 130 12.42 2.72 5.15
CA THR A 130 13.33 1.74 5.74
C THR A 130 12.64 0.95 6.86
N GLU A 131 13.19 -0.21 7.20
CA GLU A 131 12.72 -1.02 8.32
C GLU A 131 12.81 -0.27 9.65
N ALA A 132 13.84 0.55 9.84
CA ALA A 132 13.99 1.39 11.02
C ALA A 132 12.85 2.41 11.12
N GLU A 133 12.56 3.14 10.03
CA GLU A 133 11.46 4.11 9.98
C GLU A 133 10.11 3.44 10.18
N HIS A 134 9.87 2.28 9.55
CA HIS A 134 8.63 1.51 9.71
C HIS A 134 8.31 1.20 11.18
N ARG A 135 9.33 0.93 12.00
CA ARG A 135 9.13 0.64 13.44
C ARG A 135 8.73 1.87 14.25
N LEU A 136 9.01 3.07 13.75
CA LEU A 136 8.66 4.34 14.41
C LEU A 136 7.23 4.79 14.06
N LEU A 137 6.67 4.29 12.96
CA LEU A 137 5.35 4.72 12.51
C LEU A 137 4.25 4.31 13.52
N PRO A 138 3.37 5.25 13.92
CA PRO A 138 2.17 4.92 14.67
C PRO A 138 1.34 3.83 13.98
N LYS A 139 0.69 2.99 14.79
CA LYS A 139 -0.19 1.91 14.30
C LYS A 139 -1.54 2.44 13.82
N GLU A 140 -1.98 3.56 14.39
CA GLU A 140 -3.21 4.25 14.04
C GLU A 140 -2.91 5.35 13.01
N GLY A 141 -3.93 5.71 12.23
CA GLY A 141 -3.85 6.77 11.23
C GLY A 141 -5.03 7.72 11.37
N ASN A 142 -4.87 8.92 10.83
CA ASN A 142 -5.95 9.89 10.66
C ASN A 142 -6.32 9.94 9.18
N ALA A 143 -7.55 9.57 8.82
CA ALA A 143 -7.99 9.55 7.42
C ALA A 143 -8.07 10.96 6.79
N GLU A 144 -8.36 11.99 7.58
CA GLU A 144 -8.41 13.39 7.11
C GLU A 144 -7.02 13.97 6.91
N LYS A 145 -6.04 13.48 7.70
CA LYS A 145 -4.64 13.92 7.68
C LYS A 145 -3.69 12.72 7.69
N PRO A 146 -3.66 11.92 6.60
CA PRO A 146 -2.98 10.64 6.61
C PRO A 146 -1.45 10.77 6.73
N TRP A 147 -0.89 11.90 6.30
CA TRP A 147 0.53 12.23 6.44
C TRP A 147 0.98 12.48 7.88
N THR A 148 0.07 12.84 8.79
CA THR A 148 0.42 13.09 10.21
C THR A 148 1.05 11.87 10.87
N ARG A 149 0.75 10.66 10.40
CA ARG A 149 1.42 9.42 10.85
C ARG A 149 2.94 9.46 10.63
N TYR A 150 3.38 9.99 9.48
CA TYR A 150 4.80 10.08 9.12
C TYR A 150 5.45 11.29 9.79
N GLU A 151 4.74 12.41 9.88
CA GLU A 151 5.18 13.62 10.59
C GLU A 151 5.48 13.34 12.06
N LEU A 152 4.57 12.65 12.77
CA LEU A 152 4.75 12.26 14.18
C LEU A 152 5.94 11.32 14.40
N ALA A 153 6.28 10.51 13.39
CA ALA A 153 7.43 9.61 13.43
C ALA A 153 8.75 10.29 13.01
N GLY A 154 8.71 11.56 12.61
CA GLY A 154 9.87 12.25 12.05
C GLY A 154 10.33 11.69 10.70
N VAL A 155 9.45 10.98 9.97
CA VAL A 155 9.76 10.35 8.68
C VAL A 155 9.33 11.28 7.56
N ARG A 156 10.29 11.96 6.93
CA ARG A 156 10.02 12.81 5.76
C ARG A 156 9.96 11.96 4.49
N CYS A 157 8.90 12.13 3.71
CA CYS A 157 8.71 11.48 2.41
C CYS A 157 8.74 12.48 1.26
N GLU A 158 9.24 12.04 0.12
CA GLU A 158 9.35 12.82 -1.10
C GLU A 158 8.73 12.05 -2.27
N PRO A 159 8.07 12.73 -3.22
CA PRO A 159 7.63 12.09 -4.44
C PRO A 159 8.87 11.72 -5.28
N GLN A 160 8.90 10.50 -5.81
CA GLN A 160 9.87 10.12 -6.82
C GLN A 160 9.45 10.78 -8.14
N ASN A 161 10.29 11.65 -8.71
CA ASN A 161 10.04 12.15 -10.04
C ASN A 161 10.32 11.02 -11.05
N ASP A 162 9.31 10.64 -11.82
CA ASP A 162 9.38 9.56 -12.83
C ASP A 162 10.37 9.87 -13.97
N ALA A 163 10.90 11.09 -14.04
CA ALA A 163 11.79 11.58 -15.09
C ALA A 163 13.21 10.98 -15.11
N GLN A 164 13.59 10.12 -14.15
CA GLN A 164 14.92 9.50 -14.13
C GLN A 164 14.97 8.04 -14.63
N HIS A 165 13.85 7.48 -15.09
CA HIS A 165 13.80 6.08 -15.58
C HIS A 165 13.86 5.92 -17.11
N GLN A 166 13.94 7.01 -17.87
CA GLN A 166 14.13 6.93 -19.33
C GLN A 166 15.59 6.81 -19.76
N ASP A 167 16.56 7.25 -18.95
CA ASP A 167 17.99 7.29 -19.36
C ASP A 167 18.75 5.95 -19.22
N GLU A 168 18.23 4.96 -18.49
CA GLU A 168 18.89 3.64 -18.38
C GLU A 168 18.42 2.63 -19.43
N ALA A 169 17.26 2.85 -20.06
CA ALA A 169 16.77 2.00 -21.14
C ALA A 169 17.48 2.26 -22.48
N ASP A 170 17.91 3.50 -22.73
CA ASP A 170 18.57 3.89 -23.99
C ASP A 170 20.07 3.58 -24.03
N LYS A 171 20.71 3.33 -22.86
CA LYS A 171 22.12 2.93 -22.79
C LYS A 171 22.35 1.43 -22.98
N ALA A 172 21.30 0.61 -22.93
CA ALA A 172 21.40 -0.84 -23.11
C ALA A 172 21.21 -1.30 -24.58
N THR A 173 20.83 -0.39 -25.48
CA THR A 173 20.54 -0.69 -26.90
C THR A 173 21.64 -0.21 -27.87
N HIS A 174 22.69 0.45 -27.39
CA HIS A 174 23.79 0.97 -28.21
C HIS A 174 25.19 0.64 -27.67
N GLY A 175 25.34 -0.49 -26.96
CA GLY A 175 26.63 -1.01 -26.48
C GLY A 175 26.99 -2.34 -27.12
#